data_AF-A0A5S5C6U7-F1
#
_entry.id   AF-A0A5S5C6U7-F1
#
_cell.length_a   1.000
_cell.length_b   1.000
_cell.length_c   1.000
_cell.angle_alpha   90.00
_cell.angle_beta   90.00
_cell.angle_gamma   90.00
#
_symmetry.space_group_name_H-M   'P 1'
#
loop_
_entity.id
_entity.type
_entity.pdbx_description
1 polymer ?
#
loop_
_entity_poly.entity_id
_entity_poly.type
_entity_poly.pdbx_seq_one_letter_code
_entity_poly.pdbx_strand_id
1 'polypeptide(L)'
;MDPYDIRSSLNYTVYIEHSQCLKIAADQNDELFIKAIQDRNSERQLQVGLLNSTMLLYSVSVELIFKARALYEEREDILSGKITDFNSFMNQWKKSRSHGHDYFQIIEHYKLALEPEEKKVFKELLSYTSWAGRFPFPMKEEEIEKLEKGFGSRGKFNKKYRSIIETFIQNQKDQMQNINS
;
A
#
# COMPACT_ATOMS: atom_id res chain seq x y z
N MET A 1 -2.55 26.36 14.00
CA MET A 1 -1.38 25.68 14.59
C MET A 1 -0.16 26.09 13.79
N ASP A 2 1.02 26.17 14.41
CA ASP A 2 2.28 26.17 13.66
C ASP A 2 2.35 24.85 12.84
N PRO A 3 2.74 24.84 11.56
CA PRO A 3 3.02 23.61 10.81
C PRO A 3 3.93 22.62 11.54
N TYR A 4 4.79 23.10 12.45
CA TYR A 4 5.64 22.28 13.30
C TYR A 4 4.93 21.67 14.54
N ASP A 5 3.73 22.15 14.89
CA ASP A 5 2.89 21.63 15.99
C ASP A 5 1.95 20.50 15.55
N ILE A 6 1.94 20.14 14.26
CA ILE A 6 1.11 19.05 13.76
C ILE A 6 1.65 17.72 14.29
N ARG A 7 0.77 16.97 15.00
CA ARG A 7 1.07 15.62 15.48
C ARG A 7 1.57 14.74 14.33
N SER A 8 2.63 13.95 14.56
CA SER A 8 3.21 13.06 13.53
C SER A 8 2.18 12.13 12.87
N SER A 9 1.15 11.70 13.61
CA SER A 9 0.06 10.86 13.09
C SER A 9 -0.83 11.55 12.05
N LEU A 10 -0.81 12.88 11.99
CA LEU A 10 -1.54 13.74 11.04
C LEU A 10 -0.60 14.43 10.03
N ASN A 11 0.71 14.21 10.14
CA ASN A 11 1.67 14.81 9.25
C ASN A 11 1.89 13.92 8.03
N TYR A 12 1.46 14.36 6.85
CA TYR A 12 1.58 13.57 5.62
C TYR A 12 3.02 13.21 5.26
N THR A 13 4.02 14.03 5.64
CA THR A 13 5.43 13.75 5.30
C THR A 13 5.95 12.49 6.00
N VAL A 14 5.50 12.22 7.23
CA VAL A 14 5.83 11.00 7.98
C VAL A 14 5.35 9.76 7.23
N TYR A 15 4.17 9.83 6.60
CA TYR A 15 3.62 8.72 5.83
C TYR A 15 4.35 8.54 4.49
N ILE A 16 4.79 9.63 3.85
CA ILE A 16 5.66 9.55 2.66
C ILE A 16 6.96 8.83 3.02
N GLU A 17 7.65 9.26 4.08
CA GLU A 17 8.90 8.66 4.53
C GLU A 17 8.73 7.16 4.80
N HIS A 18 7.72 6.78 5.58
CA HIS A 18 7.44 5.38 5.89
C HIS A 18 7.10 4.57 4.63
N SER A 19 6.32 5.14 3.71
CA SER A 19 6.03 4.50 2.42
C SER A 19 7.30 4.17 1.64
N GLN A 20 8.24 5.12 1.58
CA GLN A 20 9.53 4.94 0.90
C GLN A 20 10.40 3.89 1.59
N CYS A 21 10.49 3.91 2.93
CA CYS A 21 11.24 2.90 3.69
C CYS A 21 10.74 1.48 3.40
N LEU A 22 9.42 1.27 3.41
CA LEU A 22 8.84 -0.04 3.13
C LEU A 22 9.04 -0.47 1.67
N LYS A 23 8.98 0.47 0.73
CA LYS A 23 9.28 0.19 -0.68
C LYS A 23 10.73 -0.28 -0.84
N ILE A 24 11.69 0.41 -0.22
CA ILE A 24 13.11 0.03 -0.28
C ILE A 24 13.31 -1.39 0.27
N ALA A 25 12.68 -1.72 1.39
CA ALA A 25 12.71 -3.07 1.93
C ALA A 25 12.07 -4.11 1.00
N ALA A 26 10.93 -3.77 0.37
CA ALA A 26 10.27 -4.63 -0.63
C ALA A 26 11.18 -4.89 -1.83
N ASP A 27 11.86 -3.85 -2.33
CA ASP A 27 12.81 -3.94 -3.43
C ASP A 27 13.97 -4.89 -3.08
N GLN A 28 14.54 -4.76 -1.89
CA GLN A 28 15.61 -5.65 -1.43
C GLN A 28 15.14 -7.10 -1.32
N ASN A 29 13.93 -7.33 -0.79
CA ASN A 29 13.35 -8.67 -0.72
C ASN A 29 13.05 -9.26 -2.11
N ASP A 30 12.62 -8.43 -3.06
CA ASP A 30 12.43 -8.84 -4.46
C ASP A 30 13.75 -9.32 -5.08
N GLU A 31 14.84 -8.59 -4.88
CA GLU A 31 16.15 -9.01 -5.38
C GLU A 31 16.62 -10.33 -4.77
N LEU A 32 16.37 -10.53 -3.48
CA LEU A 32 16.62 -11.81 -2.81
C LEU A 32 15.72 -12.92 -3.35
N PHE A 33 14.44 -12.63 -3.62
CA PHE A 33 13.51 -13.59 -4.20
C PHE A 33 13.96 -14.04 -5.59
N ILE A 34 14.35 -13.10 -6.45
CA ILE A 34 14.86 -13.38 -7.80
C ILE A 34 16.10 -14.29 -7.73
N LYS A 35 17.02 -14.03 -6.79
CA LYS A 35 18.19 -14.88 -6.57
C LYS A 35 17.78 -16.28 -6.10
N ALA A 36 16.84 -16.37 -5.15
CA ALA A 36 16.35 -17.62 -4.58
C ALA A 36 15.66 -18.52 -5.62
N ILE A 37 14.89 -17.97 -6.57
CA ILE A 37 14.25 -18.77 -7.62
C ILE A 37 15.21 -19.23 -8.73
N GLN A 38 16.34 -18.52 -8.88
CA GLN A 38 17.38 -18.88 -9.85
C GLN A 38 18.33 -19.95 -9.30
N ASP A 39 18.50 -20.00 -7.97
CA ASP A 39 19.28 -21.03 -7.29
C ASP A 39 18.48 -22.32 -7.13
N ARG A 40 18.94 -23.40 -7.79
CA ARG A 40 18.31 -24.73 -7.73
C ARG A 40 18.39 -25.38 -6.35
N ASN A 41 19.27 -24.90 -5.47
CA ASN A 41 19.44 -25.41 -4.11
C ASN A 41 18.62 -24.61 -3.09
N SER A 42 17.96 -23.54 -3.50
CA SER A 42 17.18 -22.70 -2.59
C SER A 42 15.94 -23.43 -2.06
N GLU A 43 15.69 -23.29 -0.76
CA GLU A 43 14.51 -23.86 -0.13
C GLU A 43 13.24 -23.18 -0.61
N ARG A 44 12.21 -23.97 -0.92
CA ARG A 44 10.89 -23.48 -1.33
C ARG A 44 10.28 -22.52 -0.30
N GLN A 45 10.49 -22.79 0.99
CA GLN A 45 10.00 -21.99 2.10
C GLN A 45 10.56 -20.57 2.04
N LEU A 46 11.86 -20.44 1.75
CA LEU A 46 12.51 -19.14 1.56
C LEU A 46 11.90 -18.39 0.38
N GLN A 47 11.70 -19.05 -0.76
CA GLN A 47 11.10 -18.43 -1.95
C GLN A 47 9.69 -17.91 -1.67
N VAL A 48 8.84 -18.71 -1.02
CA VAL A 48 7.47 -18.33 -0.65
C VAL A 48 7.47 -17.20 0.38
N GLY A 49 8.33 -17.28 1.40
CA GLY A 49 8.46 -16.26 2.43
C GLY A 49 8.91 -14.92 1.86
N LEU A 50 9.93 -14.91 1.00
CA LEU A 50 10.41 -13.71 0.33
C LEU A 50 9.30 -13.10 -0.52
N LEU A 51 8.63 -13.89 -1.39
CA LEU A 51 7.53 -13.39 -2.21
C LEU A 51 6.42 -12.74 -1.38
N ASN A 52 5.91 -13.45 -0.36
CA ASN A 52 4.81 -12.93 0.46
C ASN A 52 5.22 -11.67 1.23
N SER A 53 6.45 -11.63 1.75
CA SER A 53 6.97 -10.45 2.45
C SER A 53 7.13 -9.26 1.51
N THR A 54 7.67 -9.45 0.30
CA THR A 54 7.78 -8.41 -0.73
C THR A 54 6.41 -7.82 -1.06
N MET A 55 5.43 -8.68 -1.30
CA MET A 55 4.08 -8.26 -1.67
C MET A 55 3.38 -7.51 -0.53
N LEU A 56 3.55 -7.96 0.73
CA LEU A 56 3.07 -7.25 1.91
C LEU A 56 3.70 -5.86 2.02
N LEU A 57 5.03 -5.76 1.90
CA LEU A 57 5.74 -4.49 2.03
C LEU A 57 5.35 -3.49 0.94
N TYR A 58 5.24 -3.93 -0.32
CA TYR A 58 4.69 -3.09 -1.39
C TYR A 58 3.26 -2.65 -1.11
N SER A 59 2.43 -3.57 -0.62
CA SER A 59 1.03 -3.29 -0.31
C SER A 59 0.87 -2.22 0.77
N VAL A 60 1.63 -2.32 1.86
CA VAL A 60 1.64 -1.31 2.93
C VAL A 60 2.28 -0.01 2.46
N SER A 61 3.34 -0.06 1.64
CA SER A 61 3.94 1.14 1.04
C SER A 61 2.91 1.93 0.22
N VAL A 62 2.12 1.25 -0.62
CA VAL A 62 1.04 1.85 -1.41
C VAL A 62 -0.07 2.41 -0.50
N GLU A 63 -0.48 1.67 0.52
CA GLU A 63 -1.47 2.16 1.51
C GLU A 63 -1.02 3.46 2.17
N LEU A 64 0.25 3.53 2.58
CA LEU A 64 0.81 4.70 3.27
C LEU A 64 0.87 5.93 2.36
N ILE A 65 1.24 5.78 1.09
CA ILE A 65 1.28 6.95 0.19
C ILE A 65 -0.13 7.47 -0.12
N PHE A 66 -1.14 6.59 -0.21
CA PHE A 66 -2.54 7.05 -0.31
C PHE A 66 -2.99 7.79 0.95
N LYS A 67 -2.61 7.31 2.14
CA LYS A 67 -2.87 8.02 3.40
C LYS A 67 -2.15 9.36 3.48
N ALA A 68 -0.91 9.44 3.00
CA ALA A 68 -0.19 10.71 2.88
C ALA A 68 -0.96 11.68 1.98
N ARG A 69 -1.44 11.22 0.82
CA ARG A 69 -2.22 12.06 -0.09
C ARG A 69 -3.51 12.55 0.57
N ALA A 70 -4.25 11.68 1.26
CA ALA A 70 -5.44 12.06 2.00
C ALA A 70 -5.16 13.13 3.07
N LEU A 71 -4.12 12.93 3.89
CA LEU A 71 -3.69 13.91 4.90
C LEU A 71 -3.31 15.25 4.27
N TYR A 72 -2.72 15.23 3.08
CA TYR A 72 -2.39 16.44 2.34
C TYR A 72 -3.64 17.19 1.83
N GLU A 73 -4.66 16.49 1.34
CA GLU A 73 -5.93 17.11 0.97
C GLU A 73 -6.63 17.75 2.19
N GLU A 74 -6.50 17.13 3.36
CA GLU A 74 -7.08 17.60 4.64
C GLU A 74 -6.22 18.63 5.39
N ARG A 75 -5.09 19.09 4.82
CA ARG A 75 -4.09 19.90 5.54
C ARG A 75 -4.65 21.18 6.16
N GLU A 76 -5.57 21.86 5.48
CA GLU A 76 -6.19 23.10 5.98
C GLU A 76 -7.11 22.83 7.18
N ASP A 77 -7.84 21.72 7.15
CA ASP A 77 -8.70 21.26 8.24
C ASP A 77 -7.87 20.80 9.45
N ILE A 78 -6.68 20.23 9.21
CA ILE A 78 -5.71 19.90 10.27
C ILE A 78 -5.11 21.19 10.87
N LEU A 79 -4.64 22.13 10.04
CA LEU A 79 -4.02 23.38 10.47
C LEU A 79 -4.97 24.30 11.26
N SER A 80 -6.25 24.31 10.85
CA SER A 80 -7.33 25.03 11.54
C SER A 80 -7.81 24.35 12.82
N GLY A 81 -7.42 23.08 13.06
CA GLY A 81 -7.83 22.31 14.23
C GLY A 81 -9.21 21.68 14.12
N LYS A 82 -9.82 21.64 12.93
CA LYS A 82 -11.05 20.87 12.69
C LYS A 82 -10.79 19.37 12.76
N ILE A 83 -9.63 18.92 12.30
CA ILE A 83 -9.12 17.55 12.47
C ILE A 83 -8.00 17.57 13.50
N THR A 84 -8.28 17.06 14.70
CA THR A 84 -7.34 17.13 15.85
C THR A 84 -6.63 15.82 16.15
N ASP A 85 -7.14 14.70 15.65
CA ASP A 85 -6.57 13.38 15.87
C ASP A 85 -6.75 12.43 14.67
N PHE A 86 -6.01 11.32 14.71
CA PHE A 86 -6.00 10.33 13.65
C PHE A 86 -7.37 9.68 13.42
N ASN A 87 -8.18 9.49 14.47
CA ASN A 87 -9.51 8.89 14.32
C ASN A 87 -10.45 9.84 13.56
N SER A 88 -10.36 11.13 13.86
CA SER A 88 -11.10 12.19 13.18
C SER A 88 -10.73 12.30 11.70
N PHE A 89 -9.44 12.13 11.38
CA PHE A 89 -8.96 12.00 10.00
C PHE A 89 -9.53 10.75 9.32
N MET A 90 -9.41 9.57 9.95
CA MET A 90 -9.89 8.32 9.36
C MET A 90 -11.39 8.35 9.06
N ASN A 91 -12.18 9.08 9.87
CA ASN A 91 -13.62 9.21 9.69
C ASN A 91 -14.04 10.06 8.48
N GLN A 92 -13.12 10.78 7.81
CA GLN A 92 -13.47 11.59 6.64
C GLN A 92 -13.94 10.74 5.45
N TRP A 93 -13.28 9.61 5.23
CA TRP A 93 -13.49 8.75 4.06
C TRP A 93 -13.94 7.33 4.42
N LYS A 94 -13.72 6.89 5.65
CA LYS A 94 -14.05 5.52 6.08
C LYS A 94 -15.57 5.35 6.21
N LYS A 95 -16.14 4.48 5.37
CA LYS A 95 -17.56 4.06 5.49
C LYS A 95 -17.76 3.27 6.80
N SER A 96 -18.93 3.38 7.42
CA SER A 96 -19.22 2.64 8.65
C SER A 96 -19.04 1.13 8.42
N ARG A 97 -18.25 0.47 9.29
CA ARG A 97 -17.81 -0.95 9.21
C ARG A 97 -16.71 -1.30 8.20
N SER A 98 -16.09 -0.33 7.52
CA SER A 98 -14.91 -0.61 6.67
C SER A 98 -13.63 -0.84 7.49
N HIS A 99 -12.69 -1.62 6.97
CA HIS A 99 -11.35 -1.75 7.55
C HIS A 99 -10.47 -0.62 7.01
N GLY A 100 -9.75 0.09 7.87
CA GLY A 100 -8.93 1.27 7.52
C GLY A 100 -7.70 1.00 6.62
N HIS A 101 -7.65 -0.18 6.01
CA HIS A 101 -6.65 -0.63 5.04
C HIS A 101 -7.18 -0.60 3.59
N ASP A 102 -8.48 -0.36 3.39
CA ASP A 102 -9.07 -0.22 2.07
C ASP A 102 -8.78 1.16 1.47
N TYR A 103 -7.57 1.34 0.95
CA TYR A 103 -7.16 2.59 0.31
C TYR A 103 -7.93 2.91 -0.98
N PHE A 104 -8.76 2.00 -1.52
CA PHE A 104 -9.69 2.36 -2.61
C PHE A 104 -10.77 3.34 -2.17
N GLN A 105 -11.12 3.37 -0.88
CA GLN A 105 -12.04 4.38 -0.34
C GLN A 105 -11.41 5.78 -0.37
N ILE A 106 -10.10 5.87 -0.13
CA ILE A 106 -9.34 7.12 -0.26
C ILE A 106 -9.37 7.60 -1.72
N ILE A 107 -9.07 6.70 -2.66
CA ILE A 107 -9.09 7.01 -4.10
C ILE A 107 -10.46 7.53 -4.53
N GLU A 108 -11.54 6.84 -4.12
CA GLU A 108 -12.92 7.23 -4.43
C GLU A 108 -13.27 8.60 -3.83
N HIS A 109 -12.97 8.80 -2.54
CA HIS A 109 -13.34 10.00 -1.80
C HIS A 109 -12.64 11.26 -2.33
N TYR A 110 -11.32 11.20 -2.49
CA TYR A 110 -10.51 12.34 -2.96
C TYR A 110 -10.39 12.40 -4.49
N LYS A 111 -11.08 11.52 -5.22
CA LYS A 111 -11.08 11.45 -6.69
C LYS A 111 -9.67 11.39 -7.27
N LEU A 112 -8.79 10.61 -6.65
CA LEU A 112 -7.40 10.47 -7.09
C LEU A 112 -7.36 9.77 -8.45
N ALA A 113 -6.70 10.40 -9.42
CA ALA A 113 -6.51 9.82 -10.73
C ALA A 113 -5.52 8.65 -10.64
N LEU A 114 -5.91 7.50 -11.16
CA LEU A 114 -5.05 6.33 -11.31
C LEU A 114 -5.04 5.86 -12.74
N GLU A 115 -3.84 5.55 -13.23
CA GLU A 115 -3.68 4.91 -14.52
C GLU A 115 -4.23 3.47 -14.47
N PRO A 116 -4.72 2.93 -15.59
CA PRO A 116 -5.26 1.56 -15.65
C PRO A 116 -4.29 0.49 -15.13
N GLU A 117 -3.00 0.67 -15.39
CA GLU A 117 -1.95 -0.25 -14.93
C GLU A 117 -1.74 -0.19 -13.41
N GLU A 118 -1.75 1.00 -12.82
CA GLU A 118 -1.67 1.22 -11.37
C GLU A 118 -2.86 0.56 -10.68
N LYS A 119 -4.07 0.80 -11.18
CA LYS A 119 -5.31 0.21 -10.65
C LYS A 119 -5.27 -1.31 -10.65
N LYS A 120 -4.66 -1.92 -11.67
CA LYS A 120 -4.48 -3.38 -11.73
C LYS A 120 -3.52 -3.86 -10.63
N VAL A 121 -2.34 -3.26 -10.53
CA VAL A 121 -1.34 -3.62 -9.52
C VAL A 121 -1.90 -3.44 -8.10
N PHE A 122 -2.59 -2.33 -7.83
CA PHE A 122 -3.10 -2.03 -6.50
C PHE A 122 -4.26 -2.94 -6.09
N LYS A 123 -5.05 -3.44 -7.04
CA LYS A 123 -6.06 -4.48 -6.76
C LYS A 123 -5.40 -5.80 -6.35
N GLU A 124 -4.31 -6.18 -7.02
CA GLU A 124 -3.55 -7.39 -6.69
C GLU A 124 -2.92 -7.26 -5.30
N LEU A 125 -2.31 -6.10 -5.00
CA LEU A 125 -1.69 -5.81 -3.70
C LEU A 125 -2.67 -5.72 -2.54
N LEU A 126 -3.92 -5.29 -2.75
CA LEU A 126 -4.88 -5.08 -1.66
C LEU A 126 -5.08 -6.35 -0.82
N SER A 127 -5.08 -7.52 -1.45
CA SER A 127 -5.19 -8.82 -0.76
C SER A 127 -4.04 -9.08 0.24
N TYR A 128 -2.89 -8.44 0.04
CA TYR A 128 -1.73 -8.54 0.90
C TYR A 128 -1.78 -7.57 2.10
N THR A 129 -2.52 -6.45 2.04
CA THR A 129 -2.69 -5.55 3.21
C THR A 129 -3.44 -6.22 4.36
N SER A 130 -4.44 -7.04 4.03
CA SER A 130 -5.34 -7.63 5.03
C SER A 130 -5.00 -9.07 5.40
N TRP A 131 -4.30 -9.81 4.52
CA TRP A 131 -4.43 -11.26 4.54
C TRP A 131 -3.21 -12.08 4.13
N ALA A 132 -2.63 -11.83 2.94
CA ALA A 132 -1.73 -12.80 2.30
C ALA A 132 -0.31 -12.93 2.90
N GLY A 133 -0.02 -12.27 4.03
CA GLY A 133 1.18 -12.53 4.84
C GLY A 133 0.91 -13.28 6.15
N ARG A 134 -0.35 -13.39 6.59
CA ARG A 134 -0.73 -13.93 7.91
C ARG A 134 -1.42 -15.29 7.85
N PHE A 135 -2.06 -15.61 6.72
CA PHE A 135 -2.82 -16.84 6.56
C PHE A 135 -2.67 -17.43 5.14
N PRO A 136 -2.61 -18.76 4.99
CA PRO A 136 -2.33 -19.41 3.71
C PRO A 136 -3.51 -19.54 2.74
N PHE A 137 -4.75 -19.21 3.13
CA PHE A 137 -5.99 -19.52 2.38
C PHE A 137 -6.96 -18.34 2.24
N PRO A 138 -7.28 -17.77 1.08
CA PRO A 138 -8.11 -16.55 0.95
C PRO A 138 -9.36 -16.47 1.84
N MET A 139 -9.82 -15.27 2.20
CA MET A 139 -11.02 -15.08 3.05
C MET A 139 -12.31 -15.70 2.52
N LYS A 140 -12.40 -15.95 1.22
CA LYS A 140 -13.61 -16.47 0.58
C LYS A 140 -13.46 -17.97 0.33
N GLU A 141 -14.37 -18.75 0.87
CA GLU A 141 -14.42 -20.21 0.71
C GLU A 141 -14.33 -20.64 -0.77
N GLU A 142 -15.03 -19.93 -1.67
CA GLU A 142 -14.97 -20.20 -3.12
C GLU A 142 -13.55 -20.09 -3.71
N GLU A 143 -12.71 -19.23 -3.16
CA GLU A 143 -11.31 -19.07 -3.58
C GLU A 143 -10.42 -20.16 -2.97
N ILE A 144 -10.73 -20.59 -1.74
CA ILE A 144 -10.11 -21.76 -1.09
C ILE A 144 -10.41 -23.02 -1.91
N GLU A 145 -11.68 -23.29 -2.23
CA GLU A 145 -12.08 -24.44 -3.04
C GLU A 145 -11.39 -24.46 -4.41
N LYS A 146 -11.22 -23.29 -5.04
CA LYS A 146 -10.48 -23.17 -6.31
C LYS A 146 -9.01 -23.57 -6.13
N LEU A 147 -8.37 -23.15 -5.04
CA LEU A 147 -6.99 -23.55 -4.72
C LEU A 147 -6.88 -25.05 -4.46
N GLU A 148 -7.80 -25.61 -3.67
CA GLU A 148 -7.83 -27.04 -3.35
C GLU A 148 -8.09 -27.93 -4.57
N LYS A 149 -8.95 -27.47 -5.49
CA LYS A 149 -9.22 -28.13 -6.78
C LYS A 149 -8.08 -27.91 -7.80
N GLY A 150 -6.99 -27.23 -7.43
CA GLY A 150 -5.83 -26.99 -8.28
C GLY A 150 -6.00 -25.88 -9.32
N PHE A 151 -7.12 -25.15 -9.30
CA PHE A 151 -7.43 -24.04 -10.20
C PHE A 151 -6.96 -22.67 -9.67
N GLY A 152 -6.37 -22.61 -8.48
CA GLY A 152 -5.89 -21.37 -7.90
C GLY A 152 -4.60 -20.86 -8.54
N SER A 153 -4.57 -19.56 -8.86
CA SER A 153 -3.36 -18.86 -9.25
C SER A 153 -2.43 -18.75 -8.04
N ARG A 154 -1.19 -19.27 -8.14
CA ARG A 154 -0.16 -19.24 -7.07
C ARG A 154 0.42 -17.84 -6.78
N GLY A 155 -0.36 -16.79 -7.02
CA GLY A 155 0.14 -15.42 -7.14
C GLY A 155 0.96 -15.25 -8.42
N LYS A 156 0.88 -14.08 -9.04
CA LYS A 156 1.79 -13.71 -10.14
C LYS A 156 2.62 -12.55 -9.65
N PHE A 157 3.90 -12.79 -9.43
CA PHE A 157 4.85 -11.72 -9.21
C PHE A 157 5.12 -11.04 -10.57
N ASN A 158 4.85 -9.73 -10.65
CA ASN A 158 5.11 -8.97 -11.86
C ASN A 158 6.31 -8.05 -11.62
N LYS A 159 7.38 -8.26 -12.40
CA LYS A 159 8.61 -7.47 -12.36
C LYS A 159 8.39 -5.95 -12.52
N LYS A 160 7.24 -5.55 -13.08
CA LYS A 160 6.87 -4.12 -13.22
C LYS A 160 6.38 -3.47 -11.91
N TYR A 161 6.14 -4.24 -10.84
CA TYR A 161 5.65 -3.68 -9.58
C TYR A 161 6.58 -2.60 -9.05
N ARG A 162 7.88 -2.88 -9.00
CA ARG A 162 8.92 -1.93 -8.58
C ARG A 162 8.80 -0.59 -9.31
N SER A 163 8.77 -0.60 -10.64
CA SER A 163 8.72 0.61 -11.45
C SER A 163 7.37 1.33 -11.34
N ILE A 164 6.26 0.59 -11.34
CA ILE A 164 4.92 1.20 -11.24
C ILE A 164 4.75 1.89 -9.87
N ILE A 165 5.16 1.23 -8.79
CA ILE A 165 5.05 1.78 -7.43
C ILE A 165 5.99 2.97 -7.25
N GLU A 166 7.23 2.90 -7.76
CA GLU A 166 8.16 4.04 -7.74
C GLU A 166 7.58 5.25 -8.45
N THR A 167 7.16 5.09 -9.71
CA THR A 167 6.56 6.17 -10.50
C THR A 167 5.33 6.74 -9.80
N PHE A 168 4.46 5.87 -9.27
CA PHE A 168 3.27 6.31 -8.56
C PHE A 168 3.62 7.14 -7.31
N ILE A 169 4.53 6.66 -6.46
CA ILE A 169 4.96 7.38 -5.25
C ILE A 169 5.54 8.75 -5.62
N GLN A 170 6.38 8.80 -6.65
CA GLN A 170 6.97 10.05 -7.10
C GLN A 170 5.91 11.02 -7.64
N ASN A 171 4.97 10.55 -8.45
CA ASN A 171 3.84 11.35 -8.93
C ASN A 171 3.03 11.95 -7.77
N GLN A 172 2.73 11.16 -6.73
CA GLN A 172 1.99 11.66 -5.57
C GLN A 172 2.79 12.72 -4.81
N LYS A 173 4.10 12.54 -4.64
CA LYS A 173 4.97 13.54 -4.02
C LYS A 173 4.98 14.84 -4.81
N ASP A 174 5.15 14.77 -6.12
CA ASP A 174 5.19 15.95 -6.99
C ASP A 174 3.87 16.73 -6.89
N GLN A 175 2.73 16.04 -6.87
CA GLN A 175 1.41 16.66 -6.70
C GLN A 175 1.19 17.25 -5.30
N MET A 176 1.92 16.82 -4.27
CA MET A 176 1.87 17.40 -2.92
C MET A 176 2.85 18.57 -2.75
N GLN A 177 3.91 18.63 -3.56
CA GLN A 177 4.91 19.70 -3.54
C GLN A 177 4.56 20.88 -4.47
N ASN A 178 3.92 20.62 -5.62
CA ASN A 178 3.70 21.63 -6.67
C ASN A 178 2.49 22.57 -6.48
N ILE A 179 1.72 22.46 -5.39
CA ILE A 179 0.57 23.35 -5.12
C ILE A 179 0.98 24.55 -4.23
N ASN A 180 2.26 24.62 -3.83
CA ASN A 180 2.84 25.77 -3.11
C ASN A 180 3.67 26.70 -4.02
N SER A 181 3.59 26.53 -5.36
CA SER A 181 4.26 27.37 -6.36
C SER A 181 3.29 28.34 -7.03
#